data_AF-A0A8S2B1H2-F1
#
_entry.id   AF-A0A8S2B1H2-F1
#
_cell.length_a   1.000
_cell.length_b   1.000
_cell.length_c   1.000
_cell.angle_alpha   90.00
_cell.angle_beta   90.00
_cell.angle_gamma   90.00
#
_symmetry.space_group_name_H-M   'P 1'
#
loop_
_entity.id
_entity.type
_entity.pdbx_description
1 polymer ?
#
loop_
_entity_poly.entity_id
_entity_poly.type
_entity_poly.pdbx_seq_one_letter_code
_entity_poly.pdbx_strand_id
1 'polypeptide(L)'
;MLTRNDFLTPSESQAMEREDIEEENIGVGTILVNEKSKMWGLRFKIWVMEKKKSGNGTLNYALNWGWNDVVKGNNLKDGHEISLWSFRCRGVLCFALEHRVPCSKGFAALMES
;
A
#
# COMPACT_ATOMS: atom_id res chain seq x y z
N MET A 1 -6.33 1.71 20.96
CA MET A 1 -6.53 2.83 20.02
C MET A 1 -5.89 2.42 18.71
N LEU A 2 -6.69 2.18 17.67
CA LEU A 2 -6.16 1.98 16.32
C LEU A 2 -5.55 3.32 15.87
N THR A 3 -4.27 3.32 15.52
CA THR A 3 -3.56 4.52 15.06
C THR A 3 -4.33 5.10 13.88
N ARG A 4 -4.72 6.38 13.99
CA ARG A 4 -5.63 7.06 13.05
C ARG A 4 -4.99 7.15 11.66
N ASN A 5 -5.82 6.98 10.64
CA ASN A 5 -5.54 7.24 9.22
C ASN A 5 -5.29 8.75 8.95
N ASP A 6 -4.33 9.37 9.64
CA ASP A 6 -4.06 10.80 9.56
C ASP A 6 -3.52 11.26 8.20
N PHE A 7 -3.10 10.33 7.34
CA PHE A 7 -2.69 10.59 5.98
C PHE A 7 -3.86 10.74 4.98
N LEU A 8 -5.09 10.35 5.35
CA LEU A 8 -6.29 10.55 4.54
C LEU A 8 -6.94 11.90 4.84
N THR A 9 -7.40 12.58 3.79
CA THR A 9 -8.25 13.76 3.96
C THR A 9 -9.66 13.34 4.44
N PRO A 10 -10.45 14.26 5.03
CA PRO A 10 -11.82 13.94 5.45
C PRO A 10 -12.68 13.36 4.32
N SER A 11 -12.58 13.91 3.11
CA SER A 11 -13.34 13.44 1.94
C SER A 11 -12.92 12.04 1.50
N GLU A 12 -11.63 11.71 1.61
CA GLU A 12 -11.10 10.38 1.30
C GLU A 12 -11.48 9.35 2.35
N SER A 13 -11.45 9.72 3.63
CA SER A 13 -11.94 8.87 4.72
C SER A 13 -13.42 8.54 4.51
N GLN A 14 -14.24 9.52 4.16
CA GLN A 14 -15.66 9.29 3.82
C GLN A 14 -15.82 8.35 2.61
N ALA A 15 -14.92 8.40 1.62
CA ALA A 15 -14.96 7.51 0.47
C ALA A 15 -14.65 6.03 0.81
N MET A 16 -14.08 5.76 1.99
CA MET A 16 -13.85 4.40 2.50
C MET A 16 -15.09 3.77 3.14
N GLU A 17 -16.07 4.58 3.57
CA GLU A 17 -17.21 4.16 4.40
C GLU A 17 -18.55 4.20 3.64
N ARG A 18 -18.51 4.32 2.31
CA ARG A 18 -19.71 4.46 1.48
C ARG A 18 -20.42 3.12 1.29
N GLU A 19 -21.59 2.99 1.90
CA GLU A 19 -22.49 1.83 1.75
C GLU A 19 -23.35 1.90 0.47
N ASP A 20 -23.42 3.08 -0.18
CA ASP A 20 -24.25 3.35 -1.37
C ASP A 20 -23.56 3.01 -2.70
N ILE A 21 -22.30 2.56 -2.65
CA ILE A 21 -21.47 2.25 -3.82
C ILE A 21 -21.17 0.75 -3.81
N GLU A 22 -21.19 0.12 -4.98
CA GLU A 22 -20.74 -1.27 -5.14
C GLU A 22 -19.37 -1.46 -4.48
N GLU A 23 -19.20 -2.54 -3.72
CA GLU A 23 -18.02 -2.76 -2.87
C GLU A 23 -16.71 -2.63 -3.65
N GLU A 24 -16.70 -3.04 -4.92
CA GLU A 24 -15.55 -2.92 -5.83
C GLU A 24 -15.12 -1.48 -6.11
N ASN A 25 -16.06 -0.53 -6.11
CA ASN A 25 -15.87 0.88 -6.42
C ASN A 25 -15.52 1.74 -5.18
N ILE A 26 -15.79 1.24 -3.97
CA ILE A 26 -15.41 1.88 -2.69
C ILE A 26 -13.89 2.12 -2.62
N GLY A 27 -13.46 3.25 -2.05
CA GLY A 27 -12.05 3.53 -1.74
C GLY A 27 -11.54 4.91 -2.17
N VAL A 28 -10.20 5.06 -2.20
CA VAL A 28 -9.49 6.27 -2.65
C VAL A 28 -8.62 5.97 -3.88
N GLY A 29 -8.58 6.92 -4.82
CA GLY A 29 -7.95 6.74 -6.12
C GLY A 29 -6.53 7.20 -5.93
N THR A 30 -5.56 6.38 -6.28
CA THR A 30 -4.16 6.66 -5.97
C THR A 30 -3.25 6.32 -7.13
N ILE A 31 -2.08 6.93 -7.13
CA ILE A 31 -1.00 6.66 -8.08
C ILE A 31 0.14 6.02 -7.30
N LEU A 32 0.55 4.83 -7.73
CA LEU A 32 1.79 4.21 -7.26
C LEU A 32 2.91 4.53 -8.24
N VAL A 33 4.07 4.94 -7.74
CA VAL A 33 5.27 5.26 -8.51
C VAL A 33 6.43 4.41 -8.01
N ASN A 34 7.24 3.85 -8.90
CA ASN A 34 8.47 3.13 -8.50
C ASN A 34 9.74 4.00 -8.66
N GLU A 35 10.88 3.45 -8.26
CA GLU A 35 12.22 4.07 -8.42
C GLU A 35 12.56 4.46 -9.87
N LYS A 36 11.95 3.80 -10.86
CA LYS A 36 12.14 4.07 -12.29
C LYS A 36 11.13 5.08 -12.85
N SER A 37 10.40 5.77 -11.97
CA SER A 37 9.34 6.73 -12.32
C SER A 37 8.19 6.15 -13.15
N LYS A 38 8.03 4.82 -13.18
CA LYS A 38 6.84 4.18 -13.75
C LYS A 38 5.67 4.38 -12.80
N MET A 39 4.48 4.59 -13.35
CA MET A 39 3.29 4.94 -12.61
C MET A 39 2.14 3.98 -12.90
N TRP A 40 1.35 3.66 -11.87
CA TRP A 40 0.15 2.83 -11.98
C TRP A 40 -1.00 3.46 -11.20
N GLY A 41 -2.18 3.51 -11.82
CA GLY A 41 -3.42 3.88 -11.13
C GLY A 41 -3.93 2.70 -10.31
N LEU A 42 -4.23 2.93 -9.04
CA LEU A 42 -4.72 1.92 -8.10
C LEU A 42 -5.92 2.44 -7.33
N ARG A 43 -6.65 1.51 -6.71
CA ARG A 43 -7.65 1.82 -5.69
C ARG A 43 -7.12 1.42 -4.32
N PHE A 44 -7.01 2.39 -3.43
CA PHE A 44 -6.68 2.17 -2.03
C PHE A 44 -7.94 1.95 -1.20
N LYS A 45 -7.97 0.90 -0.38
CA LYS A 45 -9.09 0.59 0.53
C LYS A 45 -8.57 0.33 1.94
N ILE A 46 -9.39 0.68 2.92
CA ILE A 46 -9.19 0.32 4.32
C ILE A 46 -10.46 -0.38 4.81
N TRP A 47 -10.32 -1.54 5.46
CA TRP A 47 -11.44 -2.14 6.18
C TRP A 47 -11.05 -2.50 7.61
N VAL A 48 -11.99 -2.26 8.53
CA VAL A 48 -11.86 -2.67 9.92
C VAL A 48 -12.21 -4.15 10.01
N MET A 49 -11.28 -4.94 10.56
CA MET A 49 -11.58 -6.30 10.97
C MET A 49 -11.81 -6.29 12.48
N GLU A 50 -13.07 -6.46 12.87
CA GLU A 50 -13.46 -6.54 14.27
C GLU A 50 -13.02 -7.88 14.87
N LYS A 51 -12.47 -7.86 16.10
CA LYS A 51 -12.24 -9.09 16.85
C LYS A 51 -13.53 -9.49 17.57
N LYS A 52 -13.93 -10.76 17.40
CA LYS A 52 -15.16 -11.33 17.99
C LYS A 52 -15.19 -11.35 19.53
N LYS A 53 -14.04 -11.22 20.23
CA LYS A 53 -13.95 -11.24 21.70
C LYS A 53 -12.83 -10.32 22.21
N SER A 54 -13.23 -9.17 22.77
CA SER A 54 -12.48 -8.29 23.69
C SER A 54 -11.07 -7.80 23.29
N GLY A 55 -10.75 -7.72 22.00
CA GLY A 55 -9.49 -7.13 21.51
C GLY A 55 -9.73 -5.88 20.67
N ASN A 56 -8.72 -5.01 20.58
CA ASN A 56 -8.71 -3.95 19.56
C ASN A 56 -8.83 -4.61 18.16
N GLY A 57 -9.76 -4.12 17.34
CA GLY A 57 -9.84 -4.50 15.92
C GLY A 57 -8.54 -4.18 15.18
N THR A 58 -8.37 -4.74 13.99
CA THR A 58 -7.25 -4.41 13.10
C THR A 58 -7.75 -3.63 11.89
N LEU A 59 -6.91 -2.77 11.33
CA LEU A 59 -7.14 -2.16 10.03
C LEU A 59 -6.42 -3.01 8.98
N ASN A 60 -7.12 -3.35 7.92
CA ASN A 60 -6.51 -3.93 6.73
C ASN A 60 -6.44 -2.87 5.67
N TYR A 61 -5.33 -2.85 4.93
CA TYR A 61 -5.06 -1.92 3.86
C TYR A 61 -4.89 -2.71 2.58
N ALA A 62 -5.51 -2.25 1.49
CA ALA A 62 -5.40 -2.91 0.20
C ALA A 62 -5.19 -1.93 -0.95
N LEU A 63 -4.38 -2.35 -1.91
CA LEU A 63 -4.18 -1.70 -3.19
C LEU A 63 -4.72 -2.65 -4.28
N ASN A 64 -5.85 -2.27 -4.88
CA ASN A 64 -6.61 -3.11 -5.79
C ASN A 64 -6.56 -2.58 -7.24
N TRP A 65 -7.22 -3.32 -8.14
CA TRP A 65 -7.46 -3.05 -9.57
C TRP A 65 -6.21 -3.07 -10.47
N GLY A 66 -5.12 -2.42 -10.09
CA GLY A 66 -3.89 -2.36 -10.91
C GLY A 66 -2.68 -3.09 -10.31
N TRP A 67 -2.85 -3.82 -9.20
CA TRP A 67 -1.72 -4.45 -8.50
C TRP A 67 -0.96 -5.46 -9.39
N ASN A 68 -1.67 -6.24 -10.21
CA ASN A 68 -1.03 -7.20 -11.11
C ASN A 68 -0.10 -6.53 -12.13
N ASP A 69 -0.41 -5.30 -12.56
CA ASP A 69 0.44 -4.55 -13.47
C ASP A 69 1.64 -3.94 -12.75
N VAL A 70 1.49 -3.57 -11.47
CA VAL A 70 2.61 -3.21 -10.60
C VAL A 70 3.57 -4.40 -10.46
N VAL A 71 3.05 -5.59 -10.16
CA VAL A 71 3.83 -6.83 -10.03
C VAL A 71 4.62 -7.12 -11.31
N LYS A 72 3.94 -7.14 -12.46
CA LYS A 72 4.58 -7.36 -13.77
C LYS A 72 5.61 -6.28 -14.09
N GLY A 73 5.25 -5.01 -13.89
CA GLY A 73 6.08 -3.87 -14.26
C GLY A 73 7.34 -3.69 -13.40
N ASN A 74 7.36 -4.28 -12.21
CA ASN A 74 8.49 -4.30 -11.27
C ASN A 74 9.17 -5.67 -11.15
N ASN A 75 8.71 -6.68 -11.90
CA ASN A 75 9.19 -8.07 -11.81
C ASN A 75 9.15 -8.63 -10.37
N LEU A 76 8.10 -8.29 -9.62
CA LEU A 76 7.91 -8.81 -8.26
C LEU A 76 7.54 -10.28 -8.30
N LYS A 77 8.05 -11.03 -7.33
CA LYS A 77 7.77 -12.45 -7.14
C LYS A 77 7.42 -12.72 -5.67
N ASP A 78 6.83 -13.88 -5.42
CA ASP A 78 6.65 -14.36 -4.06
C ASP A 78 8.00 -14.37 -3.31
N GLY A 79 7.99 -13.95 -2.05
CA GLY A 79 9.18 -13.78 -1.22
C GLY A 79 9.99 -12.49 -1.44
N HIS A 80 9.64 -11.64 -2.43
CA HIS A 80 10.24 -10.30 -2.52
C HIS A 80 9.72 -9.38 -1.41
N GLU A 81 10.62 -8.63 -0.79
CA GLU A 81 10.27 -7.58 0.17
C GLU A 81 10.16 -6.23 -0.54
N ILE A 82 9.11 -5.48 -0.19
CA ILE A 82 8.88 -4.14 -0.72
C ILE A 82 8.55 -3.18 0.44
N SER A 83 8.95 -1.92 0.30
CA SER A 83 8.42 -0.81 1.12
C SER A 83 7.41 -0.03 0.29
N LEU A 84 6.33 0.41 0.95
CA LEU A 84 5.39 1.39 0.40
C LEU A 84 5.38 2.63 1.29
N TRP A 85 5.51 3.79 0.66
CA TRP A 85 5.49 5.09 1.35
C TRP A 85 4.35 5.94 0.81
N SER A 86 3.44 6.40 1.66
CA SER A 86 2.41 7.34 1.24
C SER A 86 2.99 8.75 1.13
N PHE A 87 2.55 9.50 0.12
CA PHE A 87 2.87 10.92 -0.02
C PHE A 87 1.73 11.66 -0.74
N ARG A 88 1.80 12.99 -0.74
CA ARG A 88 0.86 13.85 -1.45
C ARG A 88 1.56 14.57 -2.59
N CYS A 89 0.96 14.52 -3.77
CA CYS A 89 1.37 15.37 -4.89
C CYS A 89 0.17 16.19 -5.34
N ARG A 90 0.25 17.52 -5.16
CA ARG A 90 -0.84 18.46 -5.52
C ARG A 90 -2.22 18.04 -4.97
N GLY A 91 -2.25 17.53 -3.74
CA GLY A 91 -3.47 17.05 -3.07
C GLY A 91 -3.86 15.60 -3.36
N VAL A 92 -3.29 14.97 -4.39
CA VAL A 92 -3.56 13.56 -4.72
C VAL A 92 -2.74 12.64 -3.80
N LEU A 93 -3.39 11.62 -3.22
CA LEU A 93 -2.73 10.55 -2.48
C LEU A 93 -1.94 9.67 -3.45
N CYS A 94 -0.64 9.50 -3.20
CA CYS A 94 0.25 8.67 -3.98
C CYS A 94 1.02 7.70 -3.08
N PHE A 95 1.57 6.65 -3.67
CA PHE A 95 2.47 5.70 -3.01
C PHE A 95 3.78 5.58 -3.78
N ALA A 96 4.91 5.58 -3.07
CA ALA A 96 6.21 5.23 -3.62
C ALA A 96 6.50 3.77 -3.29
N LEU A 97 6.87 2.99 -4.31
CA LEU A 97 7.29 1.61 -4.20
C LEU A 97 8.82 1.53 -4.24
N GLU A 98 9.38 0.99 -3.17
CA GLU A 98 10.79 0.66 -3.06
C GLU A 98 10.92 -0.86 -3.03
N HIS A 99 11.67 -1.41 -3.98
CA HIS A 99 11.97 -2.84 -4.01
C HIS A 99 13.27 -3.09 -3.24
N ARG A 100 13.19 -3.78 -2.11
CA ARG A 100 14.40 -4.17 -1.38
C ARG A 100 14.92 -5.44 -2.03
N VAL A 101 15.95 -5.32 -2.85
CA VAL A 101 16.74 -6.49 -3.22
C VAL A 101 17.34 -7.02 -1.91
N PRO A 102 17.06 -8.27 -1.51
CA PRO A 102 17.72 -8.82 -0.35
C PRO A 102 19.22 -8.71 -0.57
N CYS A 103 19.93 -8.05 0.35
CA CYS A 103 21.39 -8.10 0.32
C CYS A 103 21.74 -9.58 0.41
N SER A 104 22.27 -10.14 -0.69
CA SER A 104 22.78 -11.51 -0.69
C SER A 104 23.69 -11.62 0.52
N LYS A 105 23.49 -12.63 1.37
CA LYS A 105 24.31 -12.91 2.56
C LYS A 105 25.81 -13.16 2.26
N GLY A 106 26.29 -12.83 1.05
CA GLY A 106 27.64 -13.06 0.55
C GLY A 106 28.64 -11.90 0.71
N PHE A 107 28.25 -10.70 1.15
CA PHE A 107 29.22 -9.62 1.37
C PHE A 107 29.76 -9.53 2.79
N ALA A 108 29.09 -10.12 3.78
CA ALA A 108 29.58 -10.15 5.16
C ALA A 108 30.78 -11.11 5.36
N ALA A 109 30.97 -12.08 4.46
CA ALA A 109 32.04 -13.08 4.58
C ALA A 109 33.39 -12.66 3.95
N LEU A 110 33.47 -11.50 3.28
CA LEU A 110 34.68 -11.03 2.59
C LEU A 110 35.40 -9.87 3.32
N MET A 111 34.92 -9.47 4.50
CA MET A 111 35.60 -8.45 5.34
C MET A 111 36.26 -9.05 6.59
N GLU A 112 36.31 -10.37 6.72
CA GLU A 112 37.00 -11.09 7.81
C GLU A 112 38.14 -12.00 7.33
N SER A 113 38.82 -11.65 6.22
CA SER A 113 40.02 -12.36 5.73
C SER A 113 41.18 -11.42 5.43
#